data_AF-A0ABD0RN84-F1
#
_entry.id   AF-A0ABD0RN84-F1
#
_cell.length_a   1.000
_cell.length_b   1.000
_cell.length_c   1.000
_cell.angle_alpha   90.00
_cell.angle_beta   90.00
_cell.angle_gamma   90.00
#
_symmetry.space_group_name_H-M   'P 1'
#
loop_
_entity.id
_entity.type
_entity.pdbx_description
1 polymer ?
#
loop_
_entity_poly.entity_id
_entity_poly.type
_entity_poly.pdbx_seq_one_letter_code
_entity_poly.pdbx_strand_id
1 'polypeptide(L)'
;VILAQCAVYMARAPKSVEVYKAYNNVKFSLRNHQGPLPPVPLHLRNAPTKLMKNLGYAKGYKYNPDYNGPVDQEYLPEELRGINFFTWTPSNL
;
A
#
# COMPACT_ATOMS: atom_id res chain seq x y z
N VAL A 1 18.36 25.60 -19.13
CA VAL A 1 19.04 25.65 -17.82
C VAL A 1 18.46 24.64 -16.83
N ILE A 2 17.16 24.72 -16.46
CA ILE A 2 16.56 23.84 -15.43
C ILE A 2 16.63 22.34 -15.77
N LEU A 3 16.31 21.94 -17.02
CA LEU A 3 16.39 20.53 -17.42
C LEU A 3 17.82 19.96 -17.35
N ALA A 4 18.83 20.77 -17.67
CA ALA A 4 20.23 20.37 -17.58
C ALA A 4 20.65 20.11 -16.12
N GLN A 5 20.21 20.98 -15.20
CA GLN A 5 20.43 20.78 -13.76
C GLN A 5 19.76 19.50 -13.26
N CYS A 6 18.48 19.26 -13.60
CA CYS A 6 17.77 18.04 -13.21
C CYS A 6 18.46 16.77 -13.75
N ALA A 7 18.89 16.78 -15.01
CA ALA A 7 19.58 15.64 -15.63
C ALA A 7 20.89 15.32 -14.90
N VAL A 8 21.73 16.32 -14.62
CA VAL A 8 23.00 16.13 -13.89
C VAL A 8 22.75 15.66 -12.46
N TYR A 9 21.75 16.21 -11.77
CA TYR A 9 21.38 15.79 -10.42
C TYR A 9 20.97 14.32 -10.38
N MET A 10 20.05 13.91 -11.25
CA MET A 10 19.61 12.50 -11.34
C MET A 10 20.74 11.56 -11.75
N ALA A 11 21.62 11.97 -12.67
CA ALA A 11 22.78 11.17 -13.10
C ALA A 11 23.74 10.87 -11.93
N ARG A 12 23.94 11.82 -11.02
CA ARG A 12 24.86 11.70 -9.88
C ARG A 12 24.23 11.12 -8.61
N ALA A 13 22.90 11.11 -8.49
CA ALA A 13 22.22 10.56 -7.32
C ALA A 13 22.40 9.03 -7.17
N PRO A 14 22.30 8.47 -5.95
CA PRO A 14 22.16 7.03 -5.76
C PRO A 14 21.01 6.45 -6.59
N LYS A 15 21.20 5.26 -7.16
CA LYS A 15 20.20 4.60 -8.01
C LYS A 15 19.54 3.46 -7.24
N SER A 16 18.22 3.39 -7.30
CA SER A 16 17.44 2.27 -6.79
C SER A 16 16.28 1.96 -7.73
N VAL A 17 16.01 0.67 -7.93
CA VAL A 17 14.83 0.16 -8.66
C VAL A 17 13.83 -0.51 -7.72
N GLU A 18 14.02 -0.35 -6.40
CA GLU A 18 13.26 -1.04 -5.36
C GLU A 18 11.75 -0.75 -5.46
N VAL A 19 11.37 0.53 -5.48
CA VAL A 19 9.96 0.93 -5.63
C VAL A 19 9.38 0.47 -6.97
N TYR A 20 10.17 0.51 -8.04
CA TYR A 20 9.75 0.04 -9.36
C TYR A 20 9.43 -1.47 -9.35
N LYS A 21 10.29 -2.28 -8.73
CA LYS A 21 10.08 -3.72 -8.57
C LYS A 21 8.87 -4.01 -7.68
N ALA A 22 8.78 -3.37 -6.51
CA ALA A 22 7.65 -3.55 -5.59
C ALA A 22 6.31 -3.21 -6.25
N TYR A 23 6.26 -2.15 -7.05
CA TYR A 23 5.05 -1.77 -7.77
C TYR A 23 4.68 -2.80 -8.87
N ASN A 24 5.67 -3.34 -9.58
CA ASN A 24 5.43 -4.42 -10.54
C ASN A 24 4.96 -5.71 -9.86
N ASN A 25 5.47 -6.02 -8.67
CA ASN A 25 5.02 -7.13 -7.85
C ASN A 25 3.54 -6.99 -7.46
N VAL A 26 3.11 -5.81 -7.02
CA VAL A 26 1.68 -5.51 -6.76
C VAL A 26 0.84 -5.73 -8.02
N LYS A 27 1.26 -5.17 -9.16
CA LYS A 27 0.55 -5.34 -10.45
C LYS A 27 0.44 -6.79 -10.85
N PHE A 28 1.51 -7.55 -10.69
CA PHE A 28 1.53 -8.98 -10.99
C PHE A 28 0.56 -9.74 -10.08
N SER A 29 0.60 -9.50 -8.78
CA SER A 29 -0.31 -10.13 -7.81
C SER A 29 -1.77 -9.87 -8.15
N LEU A 30 -2.12 -8.63 -8.53
CA LEU A 30 -3.49 -8.27 -8.91
C LEU A 30 -3.93 -8.94 -10.22
N ARG A 31 -3.05 -8.99 -11.23
CA ARG A 31 -3.36 -9.59 -12.54
C ARG A 31 -3.54 -11.10 -12.49
N ASN A 32 -2.83 -11.75 -11.58
CA ASN A 32 -2.87 -13.21 -11.41
C ASN A 32 -3.79 -13.66 -10.27
N HIS A 33 -4.49 -12.71 -9.62
CA HIS A 33 -5.47 -13.04 -8.58
C HIS A 33 -6.63 -13.83 -9.19
N GLN A 34 -7.04 -14.89 -8.50
CA GLN A 34 -8.17 -15.72 -8.91
C GLN A 34 -9.35 -15.49 -7.97
N GLY A 35 -10.54 -15.33 -8.54
CA GLY A 35 -11.76 -15.04 -7.78
C GLY A 35 -11.94 -13.54 -7.48
N PRO A 36 -12.90 -13.19 -6.59
CA PRO A 36 -13.15 -11.81 -6.23
C PRO A 36 -11.95 -11.20 -5.51
N LEU A 37 -11.71 -9.91 -5.75
CA LEU A 37 -10.65 -9.18 -5.06
C LEU A 37 -10.96 -9.08 -3.56
N PRO A 38 -9.95 -9.24 -2.68
CA PRO A 38 -10.09 -9.00 -1.26
C PRO A 38 -10.69 -7.62 -0.97
N PRO A 39 -11.66 -7.52 -0.04
CA PRO A 39 -12.29 -6.25 0.25
C PRO A 39 -11.37 -5.35 1.07
N VAL A 40 -11.57 -4.04 0.98
CA VAL A 40 -10.86 -3.08 1.86
C VAL A 40 -11.19 -3.38 3.33
N PRO A 41 -10.20 -3.42 4.25
CA PRO A 41 -10.43 -3.61 5.68
C PRO A 41 -11.46 -2.62 6.25
N LEU A 42 -12.36 -3.09 7.12
CA LEU A 42 -13.52 -2.32 7.56
C LEU A 42 -13.14 -1.01 8.27
N HIS A 43 -12.06 -1.02 9.05
CA HIS A 43 -11.51 0.17 9.72
C HIS A 43 -10.91 1.18 8.75
N LEU A 44 -10.58 0.80 7.51
CA LEU A 44 -10.10 1.73 6.49
C LEU A 44 -11.22 2.29 5.59
N ARG A 45 -12.44 1.73 5.65
CA ARG A 45 -13.55 2.19 4.82
C ARG A 45 -14.10 3.52 5.32
N ASN A 46 -14.47 4.39 4.39
CA ASN A 46 -15.20 5.61 4.72
C ASN A 46 -16.56 5.27 5.39
N ALA A 47 -16.99 6.08 6.36
CA ALA A 47 -18.23 5.89 7.11
C ALA A 47 -19.05 7.20 7.21
N PRO A 48 -19.50 7.78 6.08
CA PRO A 48 -20.17 9.08 6.08
C PRO A 48 -21.60 9.03 6.64
N THR A 49 -22.28 7.87 6.53
CA THR A 49 -23.67 7.72 7.00
C THR A 49 -23.74 7.08 8.37
N LYS A 50 -24.84 7.35 9.10
CA LYS A 50 -25.10 6.73 10.41
C LYS A 50 -25.21 5.21 10.32
N LEU A 51 -25.85 4.70 9.25
CA LEU A 51 -25.95 3.26 9.01
C LEU A 51 -24.57 2.63 8.85
N MET A 52 -23.67 3.23 8.08
CA MET A 52 -22.32 2.69 7.88
C MET A 52 -21.52 2.64 9.18
N LYS A 53 -21.59 3.68 10.01
CA LYS A 53 -20.96 3.68 11.35
C LYS A 53 -21.53 2.56 12.25
N ASN A 54 -22.85 2.36 12.22
CA ASN A 54 -23.51 1.29 12.97
C ASN A 54 -23.09 -0.11 12.49
N LEU A 55 -22.83 -0.27 11.20
CA LEU A 55 -22.27 -1.48 10.59
C LEU A 55 -20.76 -1.65 10.85
N GLY A 56 -20.14 -0.73 11.60
CA GLY A 56 -18.73 -0.82 12.01
C GLY A 56 -17.72 -0.24 11.01
N TYR A 57 -18.16 0.44 9.96
CA TYR A 57 -17.24 1.11 9.02
C TYR A 57 -16.42 2.17 9.76
N ALA A 58 -15.13 2.28 9.42
CA ALA A 58 -14.15 3.16 10.09
C ALA A 58 -13.92 2.87 11.58
N LYS A 59 -14.61 1.91 12.19
CA LYS A 59 -14.46 1.59 13.61
C LYS A 59 -13.07 1.03 13.86
N GLY A 60 -12.37 1.60 14.83
CA GLY A 60 -11.01 1.17 15.19
C GLY A 60 -9.91 1.71 14.28
N TYR A 61 -10.23 2.60 13.32
CA TYR A 61 -9.21 3.31 12.56
C TYR A 61 -8.30 4.10 13.49
N LYS A 62 -6.99 3.91 13.35
CA LYS A 62 -5.97 4.67 14.03
C LYS A 62 -5.47 5.77 13.08
N TYR A 63 -5.76 7.02 13.42
CA TYR A 63 -5.27 8.18 12.69
C TYR A 63 -3.86 8.52 13.15
N ASN A 64 -2.85 8.24 12.31
CA ASN A 64 -1.43 8.35 12.69
C ASN A 64 -1.04 9.66 13.39
N PRO A 65 -1.54 10.85 12.99
CA PRO A 65 -1.21 12.10 13.67
C PRO A 65 -1.66 12.21 15.14
N ASP A 66 -2.62 11.39 15.59
CA ASP A 66 -3.07 11.37 17.00
C ASP A 66 -2.12 10.57 17.91
N TYR A 67 -1.07 9.97 17.36
CA TYR A 67 -0.15 9.09 18.09
C TYR A 67 1.27 9.67 18.07
N ASN A 68 1.97 9.60 19.20
CA ASN A 68 3.34 10.13 19.35
C ASN A 68 4.43 9.26 18.69
N GLY A 69 4.06 8.24 17.93
CA GLY A 69 5.00 7.27 17.36
C GLY A 69 4.36 6.34 16.35
N PRO A 70 5.09 5.33 15.87
CA PRO A 70 4.59 4.36 14.90
C PRO A 70 3.30 3.70 15.39
N VAL A 71 2.30 3.67 14.51
CA VAL A 71 1.01 3.07 14.80
C VAL A 71 0.97 1.69 14.16
N ASP A 72 0.82 0.67 15.00
CA ASP A 72 0.57 -0.69 14.51
C ASP A 72 -0.90 -0.82 14.09
N GLN A 73 -1.14 -1.01 12.80
CA GLN A 73 -2.43 -1.18 12.18
C GLN A 73 -2.27 -1.99 10.90
N GLU A 74 -3.14 -2.97 10.68
CA GLU A 74 -3.19 -3.70 9.42
C GLU A 74 -3.75 -2.81 8.32
N TYR A 75 -3.08 -2.75 7.17
CA TYR A 75 -3.51 -1.95 6.02
C TYR A 75 -3.87 -2.78 4.79
N LEU A 76 -3.28 -3.97 4.68
CA LEU A 76 -3.64 -4.90 3.63
C LEU A 76 -4.91 -5.66 4.03
N PRO A 77 -5.69 -6.14 3.05
CA PRO A 77 -6.73 -7.12 3.31
C PRO A 77 -6.17 -8.36 4.03
N GLU A 78 -7.03 -9.06 4.76
CA GLU A 78 -6.67 -10.26 5.53
C GLU A 78 -5.91 -11.29 4.68
N GLU A 79 -6.36 -11.46 3.44
CA GLU A 79 -5.84 -12.40 2.45
C GLU A 79 -4.43 -12.05 1.97
N LEU A 80 -4.00 -10.79 2.18
CA LEU A 80 -2.67 -10.29 1.83
C LEU A 80 -1.83 -9.95 3.07
N ARG A 81 -2.29 -10.32 4.27
CA ARG A 81 -1.57 -10.04 5.52
C ARG A 81 -0.16 -10.61 5.47
N GLY A 82 0.81 -9.81 5.90
CA GLY A 82 2.22 -10.20 5.97
C GLY A 82 2.96 -10.20 4.63
N ILE A 83 2.29 -9.89 3.52
CA ILE A 83 2.96 -9.75 2.23
C ILE A 83 3.77 -8.46 2.22
N ASN A 84 5.08 -8.59 2.01
CA ASN A 84 5.97 -7.46 1.75
C ASN A 84 6.35 -7.43 0.26
N PHE A 85 5.72 -6.56 -0.52
CA PHE A 85 5.98 -6.45 -1.96
C PHE A 85 7.40 -5.99 -2.32
N PHE A 86 8.17 -5.44 -1.38
CA PHE A 86 9.57 -5.08 -1.59
C PHE A 86 10.49 -6.31 -1.63
N THR A 87 10.14 -7.38 -0.92
CA THR A 87 10.88 -8.64 -0.88
C THR A 87 10.16 -9.80 -1.55
N TRP A 88 8.89 -9.61 -1.91
CA TRP A 88 8.07 -10.61 -2.57
C TRP A 88 8.60 -10.94 -3.96
N THR A 89 8.64 -12.23 -4.27
CA THR A 89 8.98 -12.74 -5.59
C THR A 89 7.85 -13.64 -6.08
N PRO A 90 7.39 -13.49 -7.33
CA PRO A 90 6.41 -14.41 -7.90
C PRO A 90 6.93 -15.84 -7.86
N SER A 91 6.10 -16.79 -7.43
CA SER A 91 6.48 -18.21 -7.31
C SER A 91 6.69 -18.95 -8.64
N ASN A 92 6.60 -18.26 -9.80
CA ASN A 92 6.68 -18.84 -11.14
C ASN A 92 7.62 -18.05 -12.06
N LEU A 93 8.89 -17.91 -11.66
CA LEU A 93 10.02 -17.79 -12.59
C LEU A 93 10.79 -19.10 -12.60
#